data_AF-A0A2N0ZA12-F1
#
_entry.id   AF-A0A2N0ZA12-F1
#
_cell.length_a   1.000
_cell.length_b   1.000
_cell.length_c   1.000
_cell.angle_alpha   90.00
_cell.angle_beta   90.00
_cell.angle_gamma   90.00
#
_symmetry.space_group_name_H-M   'P 1'
#
loop_
_entity.id
_entity.type
_entity.pdbx_description
1 polymer ?
#
loop_
_entity_poly.entity_id
_entity_poly.type
_entity_poly.pdbx_seq_one_letter_code
_entity_poly.pdbx_strand_id
1 'polypeptide(L)'
;MSNLAAVKVLLQDEMEDYFVDDNEEKTASENLLRVDTVLFYGENQELLNDYEPAKEWDHFFDYEFHSVNDIKKDIAMRLEIDPEIVEVE
;
A
#
# COMPACT_ATOMS: atom_id res chain seq x y z
N MET A 1 13.51 13.44 -15.84
CA MET A 1 12.74 12.57 -14.94
C MET A 1 12.04 13.50 -13.97
N SER A 2 10.73 13.36 -13.77
CA SER A 2 10.02 14.16 -12.77
C SER A 2 10.63 13.83 -11.40
N ASN A 3 11.08 14.84 -10.67
CA ASN A 3 11.69 14.67 -9.36
C ASN A 3 10.59 14.25 -8.38
N LEU A 4 10.48 12.94 -8.14
CA LEU A 4 9.60 12.39 -7.11
C LEU A 4 10.16 12.80 -5.75
N ALA A 5 9.35 13.47 -4.93
CA ALA A 5 9.77 13.99 -3.64
C ALA A 5 9.20 13.19 -2.46
N ALA A 6 8.00 12.61 -2.64
CA ALA A 6 7.39 11.75 -1.64
C ALA A 6 6.47 10.71 -2.30
N VAL A 7 6.32 9.59 -1.62
CA VAL A 7 5.32 8.56 -1.96
C VAL A 7 4.49 8.31 -0.73
N LYS A 8 3.18 8.39 -0.86
CA LYS A 8 2.25 8.15 0.25
C LYS A 8 1.41 6.93 -0.04
N VAL A 9 1.41 5.99 0.89
CA VAL A 9 0.68 4.73 0.78
C VAL A 9 -0.48 4.80 1.74
N LEU A 10 -1.69 4.68 1.22
CA LEU A 10 -2.90 4.58 2.00
C LEU A 10 -3.20 3.11 2.23
N LEU A 11 -3.36 2.71 3.48
CA LEU A 11 -3.83 1.38 3.83
C LEU A 11 -5.36 1.32 3.70
N GLN A 12 -5.87 0.15 3.36
CA GLN A 12 -7.30 -0.11 3.52
C GLN A 12 -7.62 -0.14 5.00
N ASP A 13 -8.56 0.70 5.43
CA ASP A 13 -9.17 0.57 6.75
C ASP A 13 -9.68 -0.88 6.89
N GLU A 14 -9.36 -1.52 8.02
CA GLU A 14 -9.92 -2.83 8.37
C GLU A 14 -11.45 -2.72 8.26
N MET A 15 -12.03 -3.28 7.19
CA MET A 15 -13.48 -3.40 7.07
C MET A 15 -13.96 -4.10 8.34
N GLU A 16 -14.83 -3.42 9.08
CA GLU A 16 -15.53 -3.95 10.25
C GLU A 16 -15.86 -5.43 10.05
N ASP A 17 -15.46 -6.26 11.00
CA ASP A 17 -15.84 -7.67 11.06
C ASP A 17 -17.35 -7.81 10.86
N TYR A 18 -17.76 -8.14 9.64
CA TYR A 18 -19.09 -8.71 9.40
C TYR A 18 -19.06 -10.15 9.94
N PHE A 19 -19.23 -10.30 11.26
CA PHE A 19 -19.80 -11.51 11.88
C PHE A 19 -21.19 -11.75 11.25
N VAL A 20 -21.67 -12.93 10.85
CA VAL A 20 -21.49 -14.32 11.30
C VAL A 20 -21.88 -15.23 10.12
N ASP A 21 -21.22 -16.37 9.92
CA ASP A 21 -21.95 -17.60 9.60
C ASP A 21 -21.29 -18.82 10.28
N ASP A 22 -22.12 -19.59 10.99
CA ASP A 22 -21.77 -20.78 11.78
C ASP A 22 -21.27 -21.90 10.85
N ASN A 23 -19.95 -22.02 10.57
CA ASN A 23 -19.26 -23.34 10.46
C ASN A 23 -17.81 -23.35 9.94
N GLU A 24 -17.21 -22.25 9.53
CA GLU A 24 -15.81 -22.29 9.08
C GLU A 24 -14.96 -21.57 10.11
N GLU A 25 -14.06 -22.32 10.76
CA GLU A 25 -12.83 -21.78 11.34
C GLU A 25 -12.13 -20.98 10.22
N LYS A 26 -12.53 -19.72 10.05
CA LYS A 26 -11.71 -18.72 9.38
C LYS A 26 -10.49 -18.61 10.28
N THR A 27 -9.45 -19.37 9.93
CA THR A 27 -8.07 -19.06 10.30
C THR A 27 -7.97 -17.55 10.23
N ALA A 28 -7.82 -16.92 11.40
CA ALA A 28 -7.55 -15.51 11.50
C ALA A 28 -6.44 -15.24 10.48
N SER A 29 -6.79 -14.53 9.41
CA SER A 29 -5.80 -13.99 8.50
C SER A 29 -4.97 -13.08 9.40
N GLU A 30 -3.81 -13.55 9.83
CA GLU A 30 -2.91 -12.81 10.72
C GLU A 30 -2.83 -11.38 10.19
N ASN A 31 -3.29 -10.38 10.96
CA ASN A 31 -3.56 -9.00 10.53
C ASN A 31 -2.61 -8.50 9.42
N LEU A 32 -2.97 -8.73 8.16
CA LEU A 32 -2.19 -8.28 7.00
C LEU A 32 -2.57 -6.83 6.71
N LEU A 33 -1.56 -5.99 6.52
CA LEU A 33 -1.76 -4.64 6.05
C LEU A 33 -2.03 -4.68 4.55
N ARG A 34 -3.18 -4.14 4.14
CA ARG A 34 -3.56 -4.05 2.73
C ARG A 34 -3.38 -2.65 2.21
N VAL A 35 -2.69 -2.51 1.08
CA VAL A 35 -2.52 -1.23 0.40
C VAL A 35 -3.74 -0.93 -0.44
N ASP A 36 -4.40 0.19 -0.17
CA ASP A 36 -5.50 0.70 -0.98
C ASP A 36 -4.97 1.45 -2.20
N THR A 37 -4.16 2.48 -1.95
CA THR A 37 -3.71 3.43 -2.96
C THR A 37 -2.27 3.88 -2.67
N VAL A 38 -1.47 4.01 -3.72
CA VAL A 38 -0.13 4.60 -3.70
C VAL A 38 -0.16 5.93 -4.45
N LEU A 39 0.14 7.02 -3.75
CA LEU A 39 0.13 8.39 -4.26
C LEU A 39 1.56 8.89 -4.46
N PHE A 40 1.82 9.49 -5.61
CA PHE A 40 3.14 9.98 -6.00
C PHE A 40 3.17 11.51 -5.99
N TYR A 41 4.06 12.12 -5.22
CA TYR A 41 4.17 13.57 -5.09
C TYR A 41 5.49 14.11 -5.66
N GLY A 42 5.39 15.25 -6.36
CA GLY A 42 6.54 15.98 -6.89
C GLY A 42 7.16 16.94 -5.88
N GLU A 43 8.25 17.61 -6.26
CA GLU A 43 9.00 18.56 -5.40
C GLU A 43 8.16 19.72 -4.84
N ASN A 44 7.05 20.11 -5.48
CA ASN A 44 6.16 21.16 -4.98
C ASN A 44 4.95 20.59 -4.22
N GLN A 45 5.02 19.32 -3.81
CA GLN A 45 3.93 18.58 -3.17
C GLN A 45 2.67 18.46 -4.05
N GLU A 46 2.81 18.61 -5.36
CA GLU A 46 1.74 18.32 -6.31
C GLU A 46 1.59 16.81 -6.49
N LEU A 47 0.33 16.33 -6.52
CA LEU A 47 0.05 14.95 -6.88
C LEU A 47 0.38 14.74 -8.36
N LEU A 48 1.37 13.90 -8.62
CA LEU A 48 1.80 13.55 -9.98
C LEU A 48 1.02 12.36 -10.52
N ASN A 49 0.72 11.38 -9.66
CA ASN A 49 0.00 10.17 -10.03
C ASN A 49 -0.59 9.47 -8.80
N ASP A 50 -1.57 8.60 -9.04
CA ASP A 50 -2.15 7.67 -8.08
C ASP A 50 -2.21 6.26 -8.70
N TYR A 51 -2.05 5.24 -7.87
CA TYR A 51 -2.01 3.84 -8.28
C TYR A 51 -2.76 2.98 -7.26
N GLU A 52 -3.75 2.21 -7.70
CA GLU A 52 -4.55 1.33 -6.85
C GLU A 52 -4.18 -0.14 -7.10
N PRO A 53 -3.26 -0.75 -6.33
CA PRO A 53 -2.72 -2.08 -6.63
C PRO A 53 -3.77 -3.19 -6.77
N ALA A 54 -4.88 -3.07 -6.03
CA ALA A 54 -5.98 -4.03 -6.04
C ALA A 54 -6.83 -3.99 -7.32
N LYS A 55 -6.82 -2.89 -8.09
CA LYS A 55 -7.61 -2.72 -9.32
C LYS A 55 -6.79 -2.99 -10.58
N GLU A 56 -5.47 -3.04 -10.46
CA GLU A 56 -4.54 -3.18 -11.58
C GLU A 56 -4.23 -4.64 -11.87
N TRP A 57 -4.46 -5.06 -13.12
CA TRP A 57 -4.29 -6.46 -13.56
C TRP A 57 -2.83 -6.95 -13.55
N ASP A 58 -1.88 -6.04 -13.69
CA ASP A 58 -0.44 -6.37 -13.75
C ASP A 58 0.23 -6.39 -12.37
N HIS A 59 -0.50 -5.98 -11.30
CA HIS A 59 -0.03 -5.91 -9.91
C HIS A 59 1.45 -5.48 -9.79
N PHE A 60 1.76 -4.29 -10.33
CA PHE A 60 3.13 -3.76 -10.32
C PHE A 60 3.70 -3.69 -8.89
N PHE A 61 2.85 -3.38 -7.91
CA PHE A 61 3.12 -3.56 -6.49
C PHE A 61 2.28 -4.70 -5.91
N ASP A 62 2.86 -5.38 -4.93
CA ASP A 62 2.09 -6.22 -4.03
C ASP A 62 1.11 -5.36 -3.23
N TYR A 63 0.00 -5.95 -2.79
CA TYR A 63 -1.06 -5.22 -2.08
C TYR A 63 -1.29 -5.75 -0.66
N GLU A 64 -0.66 -6.86 -0.25
CA GLU A 64 -0.75 -7.42 1.10
C GLU A 64 0.64 -7.56 1.72
N PHE A 65 0.81 -7.05 2.94
CA PHE A 65 2.09 -7.02 3.64
C PHE A 65 1.94 -7.34 5.12
N HIS A 66 3.01 -7.85 5.72
CA HIS A 66 3.03 -8.19 7.15
C HIS A 66 3.41 -6.99 8.04
N SER A 67 4.03 -5.96 7.46
CA SER A 67 4.43 -4.77 8.21
C SER A 67 4.58 -3.53 7.31
N VAL A 68 4.46 -2.34 7.92
CA VAL A 68 4.72 -1.05 7.25
C VAL A 68 6.13 -0.99 6.65
N ASN A 69 7.12 -1.61 7.30
CA ASN A 69 8.48 -1.64 6.78
C ASN A 69 8.61 -2.47 5.50
N ASP A 70 7.80 -3.51 5.34
CA ASP A 70 7.82 -4.32 4.12
C ASP A 70 7.21 -3.54 2.95
N ILE A 71 6.12 -2.80 3.19
CA ILE A 71 5.52 -1.87 2.23
C ILE A 71 6.56 -0.86 1.74
N LYS A 72 7.22 -0.17 2.68
CA LYS A 72 8.22 0.86 2.34
C LYS A 72 9.38 0.31 1.53
N LYS A 73 9.91 -0.86 1.92
CA LYS A 73 11.03 -1.50 1.21
C LYS A 73 10.65 -1.92 -0.19
N ASP A 74 9.47 -2.52 -0.34
CA ASP A 74 9.00 -3.01 -1.61
C ASP A 74 8.78 -1.87 -2.62
N ILE A 75 8.06 -0.83 -2.20
CA ILE A 75 7.79 0.34 -3.02
C ILE A 75 9.10 1.07 -3.37
N ALA A 76 9.99 1.26 -2.39
CA ALA A 76 11.28 1.90 -2.61
C ALA A 76 12.15 1.12 -3.59
N MET A 77 12.17 -0.21 -3.48
CA MET A 77 12.92 -1.10 -4.37
C MET A 77 12.38 -1.04 -5.81
N ARG A 78 11.06 -1.14 -5.99
CA ARG A 78 10.42 -1.14 -7.32
C ARG A 78 10.53 0.21 -8.03
N LEU A 79 10.58 1.31 -7.27
CA LEU A 79 10.73 2.66 -7.80
C LEU A 79 12.18 3.16 -7.85
N GLU A 80 13.13 2.39 -7.32
CA GLU A 80 14.55 2.78 -7.17
C GLU A 80 14.73 4.11 -6.39
N ILE A 81 13.97 4.29 -5.31
CA ILE A 81 13.99 5.47 -4.43
C ILE A 81 14.41 5.13 -3.00
N ASP A 82 14.61 6.15 -2.17
CA ASP A 82 14.88 5.98 -0.75
C ASP A 82 13.60 5.59 0.02
N PRO A 83 13.59 4.53 0.84
CA PRO A 83 12.43 4.19 1.67
C PRO A 83 12.03 5.27 2.68
N GLU A 84 12.92 6.21 3.02
CA GLU A 84 12.62 7.32 3.93
C GLU A 84 11.59 8.31 3.35
N ILE A 85 11.48 8.43 2.02
CA ILE A 85 10.47 9.30 1.39
C ILE A 85 9.11 8.61 1.19
N VAL A 86 9.01 7.32 1.58
CA VAL A 86 7.77 6.56 1.56
C VAL A 86 7.07 6.69 2.91
N GLU A 87 5.92 7.34 2.91
CA GLU A 87 5.01 7.48 4.04
C GLU A 87 3.87 6.46 3.91
N VAL A 88 3.48 5.84 5.02
CA VAL A 88 2.37 4.89 5.07
C VAL A 88 1.39 5.40 6.11
N GLU A 89 0.15 5.60 5.69
CA GLU A 89 -0.97 6.08 6.52
C GLU A 89 -2.11 5.08 6.55
#